data_AF-A0A9P7VTL9-F1
#
_entry.id   AF-A0A9P7VTL9-F1
#
_cell.length_a   1.000
_cell.length_b   1.000
_cell.length_c   1.000
_cell.angle_alpha   90.00
_cell.angle_beta   90.00
_cell.angle_gamma   90.00
#
_symmetry.space_group_name_H-M   'P 1'
#
loop_
_entity.id
_entity.type
_entity.pdbx_description
1 polymer ?
#
loop_
_entity_poly.entity_id
_entity_poly.type
_entity_poly.pdbx_seq_one_letter_code
_entity_poly.pdbx_strand_id
1 'polypeptide(L)'
;MSIRGSNSLPLSDDVIEQIFHCLPSFASLQSTIRVCKDFHRIFNTHPKTTVRRVAYNIAGPALPQAMRLLRYRNENDTDLPSSEGSHADDEVSSDYGPVSNSAAETTNGPPLTQSETKELTKIARVVSKLEDVFSFRHKDRLSKTSKLTSMESWRFRRAIYRLMLFSRVFPGSKYHFLSDDEDDDDDADANLKRLRDDRQAKEDFIDDFFTEEIIEMYAVAHFLVETAEWASLAHVGSIDPTHFGDVALCAGPDAILASYEEGSVVPIQDAAEEMNIVEELITEYIEHPLRTILESTKTVIPAKDKILWNKILSSVEGENDLCKRCGAAEGLNLWCESNWEYLRGTPTFTISQIHQYLRGLLPRSFTECAFLRLQLEPINQPALYMDMVAELFDVKRPEFDDWDKEDLLCTACLKVFVGEHLHLWLLERKRAAGKQIPEDCWYGYNCRTQTHKREHAEKLNHLSLPTRG
;
A
#
# COMPACT_ATOMS: atom_id res chain seq x y z
N MET A 1 4.59 59.42 -2.84
CA MET A 1 4.96 58.18 -3.55
C MET A 1 6.18 57.59 -2.86
N SER A 2 5.94 56.80 -1.81
CA SER A 2 6.90 56.06 -0.98
C SER A 2 6.18 54.72 -0.74
N ILE A 3 6.77 53.54 -0.87
CA ILE A 3 7.93 52.98 -0.17
C ILE A 3 8.57 51.95 -1.12
N ARG A 4 9.83 52.14 -1.54
CA ARG A 4 10.63 51.04 -2.12
C ARG A 4 11.13 50.20 -0.96
N GLY A 5 10.72 48.94 -0.91
CA GLY A 5 11.10 47.99 0.14
C GLY A 5 12.61 47.83 0.26
N SER A 6 13.06 47.50 1.47
CA SER A 6 14.45 47.38 1.92
C SER A 6 15.24 46.20 1.34
N ASN A 7 14.80 45.63 0.22
CA ASN A 7 15.40 44.45 -0.41
C ASN A 7 16.04 44.81 -1.77
N SER A 8 17.05 44.05 -2.21
CA SER A 8 17.73 44.29 -3.49
C SER A 8 17.03 43.61 -4.68
N LEU A 9 15.87 42.98 -4.43
CA LEU A 9 15.13 42.19 -5.40
C LEU A 9 14.07 43.05 -6.10
N PRO A 10 13.70 42.74 -7.36
CA PRO A 10 12.64 43.45 -8.07
C PRO A 10 11.22 43.07 -7.61
N LEU A 11 11.07 42.46 -6.42
CA LEU A 11 9.82 41.96 -5.85
C LEU A 11 9.62 42.49 -4.43
N SER A 12 8.38 42.72 -4.01
CA SER A 12 8.07 43.06 -2.62
C SER A 12 8.30 41.86 -1.69
N ASP A 13 8.54 42.14 -0.41
CA ASP A 13 8.71 41.10 0.61
C ASP A 13 7.48 40.17 0.68
N ASP A 14 6.26 40.72 0.56
CA ASP A 14 4.99 39.95 0.54
C ASP A 14 4.92 38.93 -0.61
N VAL A 15 5.40 39.30 -1.80
CA VAL A 15 5.41 38.39 -2.96
C VAL A 15 6.41 37.25 -2.72
N ILE A 16 7.56 37.55 -2.11
CA ILE A 16 8.56 36.54 -1.78
C ILE A 16 8.05 35.61 -0.68
N GLU A 17 7.35 36.13 0.32
CA GLU A 17 6.69 35.31 1.35
C GLU A 17 5.65 34.37 0.72
N GLN A 18 4.84 34.87 -0.21
CA GLN A 18 3.87 34.05 -0.93
C GLN A 18 4.54 32.97 -1.78
N ILE A 19 5.69 33.26 -2.40
CA ILE A 19 6.50 32.25 -3.09
C ILE A 19 6.93 31.16 -2.10
N PHE A 20 7.40 31.52 -0.91
CA PHE A 20 7.77 30.53 0.11
C PHE A 20 6.57 29.66 0.54
N HIS A 21 5.38 30.24 0.64
CA HIS A 21 4.15 29.52 0.95
C HIS A 21 3.73 28.50 -0.11
N CYS A 22 4.19 28.66 -1.35
CA CYS A 22 3.91 27.75 -2.46
C CYS A 22 4.98 26.66 -2.65
N LEU A 23 6.05 26.65 -1.86
CA LEU A 23 7.11 25.66 -2.03
C LEU A 23 6.62 24.25 -1.65
N PRO A 24 6.93 23.23 -2.48
CA PRO A 24 6.35 21.89 -2.31
C PRO A 24 7.03 21.06 -1.22
N SER A 25 8.23 21.46 -0.77
CA SER A 25 9.01 20.68 0.20
C SER A 25 9.94 21.54 1.05
N PHE A 26 10.37 21.00 2.19
CA PHE A 26 11.40 21.63 3.01
C PHE A 26 12.75 21.74 2.29
N ALA A 27 13.08 20.78 1.41
CA ALA A 27 14.30 20.84 0.60
C ALA A 27 14.25 22.03 -0.39
N SER A 28 13.10 22.27 -1.01
CA SER A 28 12.86 23.43 -1.87
C SER A 28 12.97 24.74 -1.08
N LEU A 29 12.38 24.80 0.12
CA LEU A 29 12.52 25.95 1.02
C LEU A 29 13.99 26.21 1.37
N GLN A 30 14.70 25.17 1.82
CA GLN A 30 16.09 25.30 2.25
C GLN A 30 17.02 25.71 1.10
N SER A 31 16.77 25.20 -0.11
CA SER A 31 17.48 25.62 -1.32
C SER A 31 17.18 27.09 -1.64
N THR A 32 15.92 27.49 -1.59
CA THR A 32 15.47 28.85 -1.92
C THR A 32 16.08 29.88 -0.98
N ILE A 33 16.01 29.68 0.33
CA ILE A 33 16.56 30.64 1.31
C ILE A 33 18.08 30.78 1.23
N ARG A 34 18.78 29.79 0.66
CA ARG A 34 20.24 29.81 0.47
C ARG A 34 20.68 30.52 -0.81
N VAL A 35 19.76 30.87 -1.72
CA VAL A 35 20.10 31.53 -2.98
C VAL A 35 20.66 32.93 -2.76
N CYS A 36 20.08 33.73 -1.86
CA CYS A 36 20.56 35.08 -1.59
C CYS A 36 20.22 35.58 -0.17
N LYS A 37 20.92 36.63 0.26
CA LYS A 37 20.75 37.23 1.59
C LYS A 37 19.35 37.82 1.82
N ASP A 38 18.72 38.36 0.77
CA ASP A 38 17.38 38.94 0.89
C ASP A 38 16.32 37.86 1.16
N PHE A 39 16.35 36.73 0.44
CA PHE A 39 15.47 35.60 0.71
C PHE A 39 15.65 35.06 2.13
N HIS A 40 16.90 34.90 2.57
CA HIS A 40 17.18 34.51 3.95
C HIS A 40 16.63 35.51 4.97
N ARG A 41 16.79 36.82 4.73
CA ARG A 41 16.26 37.87 5.61
C ARG A 41 14.73 37.81 5.69
N ILE A 42 14.04 37.72 4.57
CA ILE A 42 12.57 37.67 4.51
C ILE A 42 12.05 36.43 5.23
N PHE A 43 12.69 35.28 5.02
CA PHE A 43 12.35 34.05 5.76
C PHE A 43 12.46 34.25 7.28
N ASN A 44 13.53 34.91 7.76
CA ASN A 44 13.73 35.15 9.18
C ASN A 44 12.69 36.10 9.80
N THR A 45 11.94 36.87 9.00
CA THR A 45 10.82 37.68 9.49
C THR A 45 9.65 36.79 9.93
N HIS A 46 9.35 35.73 9.18
CA HIS A 46 8.17 34.86 9.42
C HIS A 46 8.45 33.35 9.34
N PRO A 47 9.50 32.82 10.00
CA PRO A 47 9.96 31.45 9.77
C PRO A 47 8.91 30.41 10.20
N LYS A 48 8.17 30.67 11.29
CA LYS A 48 7.12 29.77 11.79
C LYS A 48 5.98 29.62 10.78
N THR A 49 5.50 30.72 10.22
CA THR A 49 4.39 30.73 9.25
C THR A 49 4.82 30.04 7.97
N THR A 50 6.00 30.37 7.44
CA THR A 50 6.54 29.77 6.23
C THR A 50 6.73 28.26 6.38
N VAL A 51 7.38 27.81 7.46
CA VAL A 51 7.60 26.37 7.72
C VAL A 51 6.27 25.62 7.87
N ARG A 52 5.28 26.19 8.58
CA ARG A 52 3.94 25.60 8.70
C ARG A 52 3.21 25.51 7.36
N ARG A 53 3.36 26.50 6.48
CA ARG A 53 2.77 26.47 5.13
C ARG A 53 3.42 25.39 4.25
N VAL A 54 4.73 25.24 4.31
CA VAL A 54 5.42 24.14 3.62
C VAL A 54 5.00 22.78 4.19
N ALA A 55 4.86 22.66 5.51
CA ALA A 55 4.31 21.46 6.15
C ALA A 55 2.91 21.13 5.65
N TYR A 56 2.05 22.14 5.47
CA TYR A 56 0.71 21.99 4.91
C TYR A 56 0.73 21.54 3.45
N ASN A 57 1.66 22.03 2.64
CA ASN A 57 1.80 21.57 1.24
C ASN A 57 2.22 20.09 1.14
N ILE A 58 2.95 19.59 2.15
CA ILE A 58 3.41 18.19 2.22
C ILE A 58 2.27 17.28 2.74
N ALA A 59 1.76 17.57 3.93
CA ALA A 59 0.77 16.71 4.60
C ALA A 59 -0.66 16.94 4.09
N GLY A 60 -0.94 18.09 3.47
CA GLY A 60 -2.27 18.52 3.05
C GLY A 60 -3.12 19.04 4.22
N PRO A 61 -4.46 19.08 4.04
CA PRO A 61 -5.39 19.56 5.07
C PRO A 61 -5.41 18.70 6.34
N ALA A 62 -4.88 17.47 6.28
CA ALA A 62 -4.73 16.58 7.44
C ALA A 62 -3.43 16.83 8.24
N LEU A 63 -2.77 17.99 8.05
CA LEU A 63 -1.59 18.38 8.83
C LEU A 63 -1.79 18.30 10.35
N PRO A 64 -2.95 18.68 10.95
CA PRO A 64 -3.13 18.55 12.41
C PRO A 64 -2.94 17.11 12.91
N GLN A 65 -3.42 16.12 12.16
CA GLN A 65 -3.27 14.70 12.48
C GLN A 65 -1.83 14.23 12.29
N ALA A 66 -1.18 14.65 11.20
CA ALA A 66 0.23 14.36 10.97
C ALA A 66 1.13 14.96 12.08
N MET A 67 0.83 16.17 12.54
CA MET A 67 1.55 16.83 13.63
C MET A 67 1.36 16.12 14.96
N ARG A 68 0.16 15.59 15.23
CA ARG A 68 -0.11 14.79 16.42
C ARG A 68 0.69 13.49 16.39
N LEU A 69 0.64 12.78 15.27
CA LEU A 69 1.44 11.56 15.03
C LEU A 69 2.93 11.80 15.24
N LEU A 70 3.44 12.93 14.73
CA LEU A 70 4.84 13.32 14.79
C LEU A 70 5.33 13.62 16.20
N ARG A 71 4.45 14.16 17.05
CA ARG A 71 4.78 14.62 18.41
C ARG A 71 4.39 13.64 19.50
N TYR A 72 3.69 12.57 19.14
CA TYR A 72 3.47 11.47 20.05
C TYR A 72 4.82 10.85 20.42
N ARG A 73 5.08 10.74 21.72
CA ARG A 73 6.25 10.06 22.30
C ARG A 73 5.73 8.90 23.11
N ASN A 74 6.30 7.71 22.90
CA ASN A 74 5.99 6.58 23.76
C ASN A 74 6.76 6.74 25.09
N GLU A 75 6.20 6.25 26.20
CA GLU A 75 6.89 6.25 27.50
C GLU A 75 8.21 5.47 27.47
N ASN A 76 8.35 4.56 26.50
CA ASN A 76 9.55 3.77 26.23
C ASN A 76 10.58 4.43 25.29
N ASP A 77 10.34 5.64 24.75
CA ASP A 77 11.29 6.37 23.86
C ASP A 77 12.46 7.05 24.63
N THR A 78 12.83 6.54 25.81
CA THR A 78 13.91 7.11 26.64
C THR A 78 15.33 6.86 26.12
N ASP A 79 15.50 6.16 24.99
CA ASP A 79 16.81 5.75 24.45
C ASP A 79 17.41 6.68 23.37
N LEU A 80 17.02 7.96 23.31
CA LEU A 80 17.85 8.95 22.62
C LEU A 80 18.95 9.44 23.56
N PRO A 81 20.24 9.45 23.14
CA PRO A 81 21.34 9.81 24.01
C PRO A 81 21.15 11.25 24.47
N SER A 82 20.90 11.41 25.76
CA SER A 82 20.98 12.68 26.44
C SER A 82 22.38 13.23 26.16
N SER A 83 22.43 14.31 25.38
CA SER A 83 23.64 15.12 25.25
C SER A 83 24.02 15.56 26.66
N GLU A 84 25.05 14.94 27.22
CA GLU A 84 25.67 15.38 28.46
C GLU A 84 26.01 16.87 28.37
N GLY A 85 25.59 17.62 29.38
CA GLY A 85 26.18 18.92 29.69
C GLY A 85 25.28 20.14 29.57
N SER A 86 24.29 20.27 30.47
CA SER A 86 24.09 21.54 31.19
C SER A 86 23.15 21.34 32.37
N HIS A 87 23.71 21.42 33.58
CA HIS A 87 22.96 21.67 34.81
C HIS A 87 22.30 23.04 34.75
N ALA A 88 20.98 23.10 34.92
CA ALA A 88 20.27 23.98 35.86
C ALA A 88 18.77 24.04 35.45
N ASP A 89 17.93 23.57 36.36
CA ASP A 89 16.60 24.07 36.67
C ASP A 89 15.71 24.50 35.49
N ASP A 90 15.05 23.53 34.86
CA ASP A 90 13.71 23.74 34.28
C ASP A 90 12.99 22.39 34.32
N GLU A 91 12.39 22.11 35.48
CA GLU A 91 11.40 21.06 35.66
C GLU A 91 10.13 21.50 34.91
N VAL A 92 10.16 21.41 33.57
CA VAL A 92 8.94 21.51 32.76
C VAL A 92 8.20 20.21 32.98
N SER A 93 7.38 20.22 34.04
CA SER A 93 6.27 19.31 34.23
C SER A 93 5.62 19.04 32.87
N SER A 94 5.64 17.78 32.44
CA SER A 94 4.87 17.29 31.30
C SER A 94 3.39 17.41 31.65
N ASP A 95 2.85 18.62 31.55
CA ASP A 95 1.45 18.96 31.75
C ASP A 95 0.60 18.58 30.52
N TYR A 96 0.93 17.44 29.92
CA TYR A 96 0.06 16.76 28.97
C TYR A 96 -0.61 15.62 29.73
N GLY A 97 -1.61 15.98 30.56
CA GLY A 97 -2.64 15.02 30.93
C GLY A 97 -3.33 14.42 29.69
N PRO A 98 -4.22 13.43 29.83
CA PRO A 98 -4.89 12.82 28.69
C PRO A 98 -5.77 13.87 27.98
N VAL A 99 -5.20 14.53 26.98
CA VAL A 99 -5.92 15.44 26.10
C VAL A 99 -6.73 14.57 25.16
N SER A 100 -8.05 14.82 25.10
CA SER A 100 -8.94 14.13 24.17
C SER A 100 -8.33 14.09 22.76
N ASN A 101 -8.51 12.95 22.08
CA ASN A 101 -7.90 12.68 20.78
C ASN A 101 -8.22 13.76 19.74
N SER A 102 -9.42 14.35 19.79
CA SER A 102 -9.83 15.45 18.91
C SER A 102 -9.18 16.80 19.27
N ALA A 103 -8.95 17.07 20.56
CA ALA A 103 -8.37 18.32 21.04
C ALA A 103 -6.85 18.41 20.83
N ALA A 104 -6.18 17.28 20.69
CA ALA A 104 -4.74 17.19 20.42
C ALA A 104 -4.37 17.42 18.93
N GLU A 105 -5.33 17.38 18.01
CA GLU A 105 -5.12 17.61 16.57
C GLU A 105 -5.01 19.12 16.27
N THR A 106 -3.84 19.70 16.57
CA THR A 106 -3.58 21.13 16.38
C THR A 106 -2.27 21.40 15.66
N THR A 107 -2.26 22.47 14.85
CA THR A 107 -1.03 23.03 14.26
C THR A 107 -0.40 24.12 15.14
N ASN A 108 -1.11 24.53 16.20
CA ASN A 108 -0.67 25.53 17.17
C ASN A 108 0.19 24.86 18.23
N GLY A 109 1.44 24.60 17.88
CA GLY A 109 2.46 24.17 18.83
C GLY A 109 3.83 24.79 18.55
N PRO A 110 4.90 24.30 19.20
CA PRO A 110 6.26 24.81 19.00
C PRO A 110 6.69 24.75 17.51
N PRO A 111 7.71 25.52 17.10
CA PRO A 111 8.27 25.42 15.76
C PRO A 111 8.75 24.00 15.45
N LEU A 112 8.59 23.57 14.19
CA LEU A 112 9.11 22.29 13.72
C LEU A 112 10.64 22.30 13.76
N THR A 113 11.21 21.29 14.42
CA THR A 113 12.65 20.99 14.43
C THR A 113 13.09 20.34 13.12
N GLN A 114 14.40 20.29 12.88
CA GLN A 114 14.93 19.63 11.68
C GLN A 114 14.60 18.12 11.66
N SER A 115 14.60 17.45 12.82
CA SER A 115 14.20 16.04 12.90
C SER A 115 12.72 15.87 12.54
N GLU A 116 11.85 16.69 13.14
CA GLU A 116 10.42 16.69 12.86
C GLU A 116 10.11 16.95 11.37
N THR A 117 10.83 17.86 10.71
CA THR A 117 10.62 18.11 9.26
C THR A 117 11.00 16.91 8.38
N LYS A 118 12.05 16.17 8.74
CA LYS A 118 12.45 14.94 8.03
C LYS A 118 11.42 13.85 8.22
N GLU A 119 11.00 13.61 9.46
CA GLU A 119 10.02 12.58 9.79
C GLU A 119 8.65 12.90 9.17
N LEU A 120 8.19 14.16 9.23
CA LEU A 120 6.97 14.60 8.55
C LEU A 120 7.02 14.32 7.04
N THR A 121 8.17 14.55 6.42
CA THR A 121 8.36 14.26 4.98
C THR A 121 8.28 12.76 4.70
N LYS A 122 8.82 11.91 5.61
CA LYS A 122 8.75 10.46 5.49
C LYS A 122 7.30 9.96 5.58
N ILE A 123 6.60 10.29 6.67
CA ILE A 123 5.20 9.83 6.87
C ILE A 123 4.29 10.34 5.75
N ALA A 124 4.41 11.59 5.34
CA ALA A 124 3.55 12.16 4.30
C ALA A 124 3.81 11.54 2.92
N ARG A 125 5.05 11.10 2.64
CA ARG A 125 5.37 10.35 1.43
C ARG A 125 4.65 9.00 1.40
N VAL A 126 4.63 8.29 2.53
CA VAL A 126 3.89 7.01 2.63
C VAL A 126 2.41 7.22 2.41
N VAL A 127 1.81 8.21 3.09
CA VAL A 127 0.39 8.53 2.91
C VAL A 127 0.07 8.91 1.46
N SER A 128 0.91 9.74 0.82
CA SER A 128 0.69 10.14 -0.58
C SER A 128 0.74 8.97 -1.54
N LYS A 129 1.69 8.04 -1.37
CA LYS A 129 1.79 6.85 -2.22
C LYS A 129 0.64 5.88 -2.00
N LEU A 130 0.21 5.68 -0.75
CA LEU A 130 -0.98 4.88 -0.46
C LEU A 130 -2.26 5.52 -1.02
N GLU A 131 -2.34 6.86 -1.03
CA GLU A 131 -3.43 7.58 -1.69
C GLU A 131 -3.44 7.35 -3.22
N ASP A 132 -2.26 7.34 -3.85
CA ASP A 132 -2.11 6.99 -5.26
C ASP A 132 -2.63 5.57 -5.54
N VAL A 133 -2.27 4.59 -4.69
CA VAL A 133 -2.74 3.20 -4.80
C VAL A 133 -4.25 3.10 -4.57
N PHE A 134 -4.79 3.74 -3.53
CA PHE A 134 -6.22 3.76 -3.24
C PHE A 134 -7.01 4.38 -4.40
N SER A 135 -6.55 5.52 -4.91
CA SER A 135 -7.17 6.19 -6.06
C SER A 135 -7.12 5.31 -7.30
N PHE A 136 -5.98 4.70 -7.60
CA PHE A 136 -5.82 3.80 -8.74
C PHE A 136 -6.79 2.61 -8.65
N ARG A 137 -6.94 2.03 -7.45
CA ARG A 137 -7.73 0.81 -7.26
C ARG A 137 -9.24 1.06 -7.18
N HIS A 138 -9.65 2.16 -6.55
CA HIS A 138 -11.05 2.39 -6.15
C HIS A 138 -11.68 3.66 -6.75
N LYS A 139 -10.90 4.56 -7.36
CA LYS A 139 -11.44 5.79 -7.97
C LYS A 139 -11.27 5.85 -9.49
N ASP A 140 -10.05 5.67 -9.99
CA ASP A 140 -9.69 5.77 -11.40
C ASP A 140 -8.54 4.80 -11.73
N ARG A 141 -8.86 3.71 -12.41
CA ARG A 141 -7.89 2.66 -12.82
C ARG A 141 -6.94 3.08 -13.93
N LEU A 142 -7.12 4.24 -14.54
CA LEU A 142 -6.28 4.73 -15.64
C LEU A 142 -5.15 5.64 -15.16
N SER A 143 -5.23 6.16 -13.93
CA SER A 143 -4.24 7.07 -13.37
C SER A 143 -3.40 6.43 -12.27
N LYS A 144 -2.07 6.56 -12.37
CA LYS A 144 -1.11 6.12 -11.33
C LYS A 144 -0.91 7.15 -10.21
N THR A 145 -1.44 8.35 -10.39
CA THR A 145 -1.44 9.40 -9.36
C THR A 145 -2.86 9.66 -8.88
N SER A 146 -3.01 10.07 -7.62
CA SER A 146 -4.29 10.34 -7.00
C SER A 146 -5.15 11.28 -7.84
N LYS A 147 -6.39 10.86 -8.06
CA LYS A 147 -7.49 11.65 -8.62
C LYS A 147 -8.48 12.06 -7.54
N LEU A 148 -8.20 11.75 -6.27
CA LEU A 148 -9.07 12.13 -5.17
C LEU A 148 -9.30 13.65 -5.18
N THR A 149 -10.55 14.07 -5.01
CA THR A 149 -10.87 15.47 -4.74
C THR A 149 -10.26 15.90 -3.40
N SER A 150 -10.14 17.21 -3.17
CA SER A 150 -9.56 17.72 -1.92
C SER A 150 -10.25 17.19 -0.66
N MET A 151 -11.56 16.94 -0.71
CA MET A 151 -12.33 16.38 0.40
C MET A 151 -12.07 14.89 0.59
N GLU A 152 -12.06 14.11 -0.50
CA GLU A 152 -11.74 12.67 -0.46
C GLU A 152 -10.31 12.44 0.04
N SER A 153 -9.34 13.22 -0.46
CA SER A 153 -7.95 13.20 -0.02
C SER A 153 -7.83 13.56 1.46
N TRP A 154 -8.56 14.58 1.93
CA TRP A 154 -8.58 14.92 3.36
C TRP A 154 -9.08 13.77 4.24
N ARG A 155 -10.21 13.14 3.88
CA ARG A 155 -10.77 11.98 4.62
C ARG A 155 -9.77 10.83 4.67
N PHE A 156 -9.23 10.45 3.51
CA PHE A 156 -8.25 9.37 3.38
C PHE A 156 -7.00 9.63 4.23
N ARG A 157 -6.37 10.80 4.06
CA ARG A 157 -5.15 11.18 4.78
C ARG A 157 -5.38 11.26 6.30
N ARG A 158 -6.50 11.86 6.72
CA ARG A 158 -6.89 11.94 8.13
C ARG A 158 -6.98 10.55 8.75
N ALA A 159 -7.66 9.63 8.09
CA ALA A 159 -7.79 8.25 8.53
C ALA A 159 -6.42 7.54 8.59
N ILE A 160 -5.58 7.62 7.54
CA ILE A 160 -4.23 7.03 7.56
C ILE A 160 -3.40 7.56 8.74
N TYR A 161 -3.34 8.87 8.96
CA TYR A 161 -2.54 9.41 10.07
C TYR A 161 -3.03 8.95 11.45
N ARG A 162 -4.35 8.78 11.62
CA ARG A 162 -4.93 8.23 12.86
C ARG A 162 -4.64 6.74 13.03
N LEU A 163 -4.65 5.97 11.95
CA LEU A 163 -4.23 4.56 11.96
C LEU A 163 -2.75 4.42 12.32
N MET A 164 -1.87 5.25 11.74
CA MET A 164 -0.45 5.30 12.12
C MET A 164 -0.27 5.67 13.59
N LEU A 165 -1.08 6.60 14.11
CA LEU A 165 -1.05 6.97 15.52
C LEU A 165 -1.51 5.81 16.40
N PHE A 166 -2.58 5.12 16.01
CA PHE A 166 -3.06 3.92 16.70
C PHE A 166 -1.94 2.87 16.80
N SER A 167 -1.23 2.57 15.71
CA SER A 167 -0.10 1.63 15.72
C SER A 167 1.05 2.06 16.63
N ARG A 168 1.28 3.37 16.82
CA ARG A 168 2.29 3.89 17.76
C ARG A 168 1.85 3.85 19.22
N VAL A 169 0.56 4.03 19.49
CA VAL A 169 -0.01 3.96 20.84
C VAL A 169 -0.12 2.51 21.32
N PHE A 170 -0.44 1.60 20.40
CA PHE A 170 -0.66 0.18 20.70
C PHE A 170 0.31 -0.72 19.89
N PRO A 171 1.64 -0.57 20.01
CA PRO A 171 2.58 -1.32 19.19
C PRO A 171 2.52 -2.82 19.50
N GLY A 172 2.74 -3.67 18.49
CA GLY A 172 2.76 -5.13 18.64
C GLY A 172 3.79 -5.63 19.67
N SER A 173 4.92 -4.92 19.80
CA SER A 173 5.96 -5.22 20.79
C SER A 173 5.51 -5.13 22.24
N LYS A 174 4.39 -4.45 22.52
CA LYS A 174 3.79 -4.42 23.85
C LYS A 174 3.35 -5.81 24.32
N TYR A 175 3.21 -6.81 23.45
CA TYR A 175 2.73 -8.13 23.84
C TYR A 175 3.84 -9.17 24.09
N HIS A 176 5.12 -8.81 23.99
CA HIS A 176 6.26 -9.73 24.16
C HIS A 176 6.25 -10.42 25.55
N PHE A 177 5.77 -9.78 26.60
CA PHE A 177 5.76 -10.37 27.95
C PHE A 177 4.70 -11.48 28.15
N LEU A 178 3.89 -11.79 27.13
CA LEU A 178 2.84 -12.81 27.22
C LEU A 178 3.26 -14.17 26.64
N SER A 179 4.42 -14.26 25.97
CA SER A 179 4.90 -15.50 25.32
C SER A 179 5.88 -16.33 26.16
N ASP A 180 6.56 -15.74 27.14
CA ASP A 180 7.73 -16.36 27.79
C ASP A 180 7.43 -16.97 29.17
N ASP A 181 6.25 -16.74 29.75
CA ASP A 181 5.87 -17.18 31.10
C ASP A 181 4.92 -18.41 31.06
N GLU A 182 5.25 -19.45 30.29
CA GLU A 182 4.45 -20.70 30.21
C GLU A 182 4.61 -21.62 31.44
N ASP A 183 5.46 -21.29 32.41
CA ASP A 183 5.82 -22.19 33.53
C ASP A 183 5.07 -21.92 34.85
N ASP A 184 4.25 -20.87 34.97
CA ASP A 184 3.46 -20.59 36.19
C ASP A 184 1.95 -20.47 35.88
N ASP A 185 1.18 -21.51 36.23
CA ASP A 185 -0.30 -21.59 36.11
C ASP A 185 -1.04 -20.42 36.82
N ASP A 186 -0.37 -19.66 37.67
CA ASP A 186 -0.90 -18.51 38.41
C ASP A 186 -0.97 -17.20 37.56
N ASP A 187 -0.35 -17.14 36.36
CA ASP A 187 -0.28 -15.92 35.54
C ASP A 187 -1.32 -15.83 34.40
N ALA A 188 -2.09 -16.89 34.13
CA ALA A 188 -3.10 -16.89 33.06
C ALA A 188 -4.20 -15.83 33.28
N ASP A 189 -4.68 -15.68 34.52
CA ASP A 189 -5.71 -14.69 34.88
C ASP A 189 -5.17 -13.24 34.78
N ALA A 190 -3.90 -13.03 35.10
CA ALA A 190 -3.24 -11.73 34.96
C ALA A 190 -3.08 -11.35 33.48
N ASN A 191 -2.71 -12.31 32.63
CA ASN A 191 -2.58 -12.13 31.19
C ASN A 191 -3.92 -11.84 30.51
N LEU A 192 -4.98 -12.58 30.88
CA LEU A 192 -6.35 -12.31 30.42
C LEU A 192 -6.88 -10.94 30.88
N LYS A 193 -6.46 -10.47 32.06
CA LYS A 193 -6.79 -9.13 32.52
C LYS A 193 -6.06 -8.07 31.71
N ARG A 194 -4.75 -8.21 31.47
CA ARG A 194 -3.96 -7.28 30.63
C ARG A 194 -4.53 -7.17 29.22
N LEU A 195 -4.95 -8.28 28.62
CA LEU A 195 -5.60 -8.28 27.30
C LEU A 195 -6.93 -7.54 27.29
N ARG A 196 -7.75 -7.69 28.35
CA ARG A 196 -9.00 -6.93 28.49
C ARG A 196 -8.75 -5.45 28.69
N ASP A 197 -7.80 -5.09 29.55
CA ASP A 197 -7.42 -3.70 29.80
C ASP A 197 -6.88 -3.04 28.53
N ASP A 198 -6.10 -3.76 27.72
CA ASP A 198 -5.60 -3.28 26.43
C ASP A 198 -6.70 -3.11 25.38
N ARG A 199 -7.65 -4.06 25.28
CA ARG A 199 -8.83 -3.90 24.41
C ARG A 199 -9.67 -2.70 24.81
N GLN A 200 -9.92 -2.50 26.11
CA GLN A 200 -10.63 -1.34 26.60
C GLN A 200 -9.89 -0.04 26.26
N ALA A 201 -8.57 0.01 26.43
CA ALA A 201 -7.78 1.19 26.08
C ALA A 201 -7.84 1.51 24.57
N LYS A 202 -7.87 0.49 23.71
CA LYS A 202 -8.08 0.66 22.27
C LYS A 202 -9.48 1.20 21.95
N GLU A 203 -10.51 0.70 22.62
CA GLU A 203 -11.88 1.20 22.48
C GLU A 203 -11.99 2.66 22.93
N ASP A 204 -11.45 3.00 24.10
CA ASP A 204 -11.42 4.36 24.64
C ASP A 204 -10.69 5.33 23.69
N PHE A 205 -9.62 4.87 23.04
CA PHE A 205 -8.93 5.65 22.01
C PHE A 205 -9.83 5.92 20.79
N ILE A 206 -10.66 4.97 20.39
CA ILE A 206 -11.55 5.13 19.23
C ILE A 206 -12.81 5.94 19.56
N ASP A 207 -13.36 5.82 20.78
CA ASP A 207 -14.60 6.46 21.22
C ASP A 207 -14.53 8.01 21.18
N ASP A 208 -13.32 8.56 21.27
CA ASP A 208 -13.09 10.01 21.16
C ASP A 208 -13.32 10.59 19.75
N PHE A 209 -13.49 9.76 18.72
CA PHE A 209 -13.71 10.21 17.34
C PHE A 209 -15.20 10.24 16.95
N PHE A 210 -15.56 11.09 15.99
CA PHE A 210 -16.93 11.09 15.47
C PHE A 210 -17.22 9.81 14.67
N THR A 211 -18.46 9.33 14.71
CA THR A 211 -18.89 8.11 14.03
C THR A 211 -18.51 8.06 12.55
N GLU A 212 -18.67 9.16 11.80
CA GLU A 212 -18.26 9.21 10.39
C GLU A 212 -16.74 9.04 10.23
N GLU A 213 -15.94 9.58 11.15
CA GLU A 213 -14.49 9.43 11.12
C GLU A 213 -14.06 7.99 11.45
N ILE A 214 -14.78 7.32 12.36
CA ILE A 214 -14.56 5.90 12.68
C ILE A 214 -14.87 5.04 11.45
N ILE A 215 -15.93 5.35 10.71
CA ILE A 215 -16.25 4.67 9.44
C ILE A 215 -15.16 4.90 8.40
N GLU A 216 -14.64 6.13 8.28
CA GLU A 216 -13.53 6.44 7.38
C GLU A 216 -12.25 5.68 7.76
N MET A 217 -11.93 5.59 9.07
CA MET A 217 -10.82 4.78 9.57
C MET A 217 -11.02 3.29 9.26
N TYR A 218 -12.23 2.77 9.46
CA TYR A 218 -12.58 1.38 9.13
C TYR A 218 -12.44 1.10 7.63
N ALA A 219 -12.87 2.03 6.76
CA ALA A 219 -12.65 1.93 5.33
C ALA A 219 -11.16 1.87 5.01
N VAL A 220 -10.36 2.82 5.51
CA VAL A 220 -8.94 2.86 5.19
C VAL A 220 -8.18 1.64 5.77
N ALA A 221 -8.52 1.16 6.96
CA ALA A 221 -7.94 -0.05 7.52
C ALA A 221 -8.21 -1.28 6.62
N HIS A 222 -9.44 -1.40 6.11
CA HIS A 222 -9.78 -2.48 5.17
C HIS A 222 -9.00 -2.37 3.85
N PHE A 223 -8.79 -1.15 3.34
CA PHE A 223 -7.95 -0.92 2.15
C PHE A 223 -6.50 -1.35 2.38
N LEU A 224 -5.95 -1.06 3.57
CA LEU A 224 -4.60 -1.49 3.93
C LEU A 224 -4.49 -3.02 3.98
N VAL A 225 -5.51 -3.70 4.51
CA VAL A 225 -5.59 -5.18 4.47
C VAL A 225 -5.67 -5.69 3.02
N GLU A 226 -6.54 -5.13 2.17
CA GLU A 226 -6.63 -5.50 0.74
C GLU A 226 -5.27 -5.35 0.05
N THR A 227 -4.53 -4.27 0.36
CA THR A 227 -3.21 -3.99 -0.22
C THR A 227 -2.17 -5.01 0.25
N ALA A 228 -2.20 -5.38 1.53
CA ALA A 228 -1.32 -6.39 2.09
C ALA A 228 -1.63 -7.78 1.50
N GLU A 229 -2.90 -8.18 1.43
CA GLU A 229 -3.33 -9.44 0.82
C GLU A 229 -2.91 -9.53 -0.64
N TRP A 230 -3.01 -8.42 -1.39
CA TRP A 230 -2.51 -8.35 -2.75
C TRP A 230 -0.99 -8.61 -2.81
N ALA A 231 -0.21 -8.03 -1.90
CA ALA A 231 1.24 -8.26 -1.83
C ALA A 231 1.58 -9.72 -1.49
N SER A 232 0.77 -10.35 -0.62
CA SER A 232 0.87 -11.78 -0.30
C SER A 232 0.62 -12.67 -1.52
N LEU A 233 -0.42 -12.37 -2.31
CA LEU A 233 -0.70 -13.09 -3.54
C LEU A 233 0.36 -12.86 -4.63
N ALA A 234 1.00 -11.69 -4.63
CA ALA A 234 2.07 -11.34 -5.56
C ALA A 234 3.40 -12.02 -5.21
N HIS A 235 3.62 -12.40 -3.95
CA HIS A 235 4.87 -12.97 -3.46
C HIS A 235 5.12 -14.40 -4.00
N VAL A 236 6.41 -14.72 -4.21
CA VAL A 236 6.84 -16.05 -4.65
C VAL A 236 6.93 -16.99 -3.45
N GLY A 237 5.81 -17.62 -3.11
CA GLY A 237 5.68 -18.51 -1.96
C GLY A 237 4.36 -18.19 -1.26
N SER A 238 3.50 -19.19 -1.08
CA SER A 238 2.24 -18.94 -0.37
C SER A 238 2.56 -18.79 1.11
N ILE A 239 2.17 -17.66 1.70
CA ILE A 239 1.98 -17.56 3.15
C ILE A 239 0.53 -17.94 3.45
N ASP A 240 0.30 -18.54 4.61
CA ASP A 240 -1.05 -18.79 5.10
C ASP A 240 -1.73 -17.43 5.39
N PRO A 241 -2.85 -17.09 4.73
CA PRO A 241 -3.49 -15.77 4.90
C PRO A 241 -4.16 -15.59 6.27
N THR A 242 -4.26 -16.65 7.08
CA THR A 242 -4.88 -16.59 8.41
C THR A 242 -4.15 -15.54 9.26
N HIS A 243 -4.83 -14.45 9.61
CA HIS A 243 -4.31 -13.31 10.40
C HIS A 243 -3.29 -12.38 9.73
N PHE A 244 -2.91 -12.61 8.46
CA PHE A 244 -1.96 -11.75 7.76
C PHE A 244 -2.38 -10.26 7.72
N GLY A 245 -3.68 -10.00 7.60
CA GLY A 245 -4.22 -8.63 7.63
C GLY A 245 -3.99 -7.91 8.96
N ASP A 246 -4.14 -8.60 10.09
CA ASP A 246 -3.90 -8.03 11.41
C ASP A 246 -2.40 -7.76 11.63
N VAL A 247 -1.54 -8.70 11.21
CA VAL A 247 -0.07 -8.54 11.24
C VAL A 247 0.33 -7.31 10.42
N ALA A 248 -0.22 -7.16 9.21
CA ALA A 248 0.06 -6.03 8.34
C ALA A 248 -0.37 -4.69 8.96
N LEU A 249 -1.56 -4.62 9.55
CA LEU A 249 -2.04 -3.41 10.23
C LEU A 249 -1.20 -3.04 11.45
N CYS A 250 -0.68 -4.05 12.16
CA CYS A 250 0.23 -3.85 13.30
C CYS A 250 1.61 -3.35 12.83
N ALA A 251 2.18 -3.97 11.78
CA ALA A 251 3.43 -3.55 11.14
C ALA A 251 3.34 -2.12 10.58
N GLY A 252 2.13 -1.73 10.16
CA GLY A 252 1.78 -0.35 9.83
C GLY A 252 1.94 0.02 8.36
N PRO A 253 1.47 1.22 7.96
CA PRO A 253 1.34 1.59 6.56
C PRO A 253 2.65 1.65 5.76
N ASP A 254 3.78 1.96 6.41
CA ASP A 254 5.11 1.97 5.77
C ASP A 254 5.49 0.57 5.25
N ALA A 255 5.31 -0.47 6.08
CA ALA A 255 5.62 -1.85 5.73
C ALA A 255 4.67 -2.41 4.66
N ILE A 256 3.38 -2.05 4.74
CA ILE A 256 2.37 -2.42 3.72
C ILE A 256 2.72 -1.81 2.36
N LEU A 257 3.07 -0.52 2.34
CA LEU A 257 3.47 0.15 1.10
C LEU A 257 4.73 -0.47 0.49
N ALA A 258 5.76 -0.74 1.31
CA ALA A 258 6.98 -1.40 0.84
C ALA A 258 6.66 -2.78 0.24
N SER A 259 5.81 -3.55 0.92
CA SER A 259 5.35 -4.86 0.45
C SER A 259 4.63 -4.79 -0.89
N TYR A 260 3.76 -3.79 -1.07
CA TYR A 260 3.08 -3.54 -2.33
C TYR A 260 4.06 -3.19 -3.48
N GLU A 261 5.00 -2.27 -3.22
CA GLU A 261 5.97 -1.82 -4.22
C GLU A 261 6.88 -2.96 -4.68
N GLU A 262 7.36 -3.77 -3.73
CA GLU A 262 8.21 -4.92 -4.00
C GLU A 262 7.42 -6.10 -4.61
N GLY A 263 6.13 -6.20 -4.31
CA GLY A 263 5.33 -7.39 -4.61
C GLY A 263 5.77 -8.57 -3.74
N SER A 264 6.06 -8.28 -2.47
CA SER A 264 6.64 -9.21 -1.51
C SER A 264 6.08 -8.96 -0.13
N VAL A 265 5.97 -10.00 0.69
CA VAL A 265 5.55 -9.93 2.09
C VAL A 265 6.69 -9.64 3.06
N VAL A 266 7.94 -9.72 2.60
CA VAL A 266 9.15 -9.59 3.42
C VAL A 266 9.13 -8.31 4.28
N PRO A 267 8.77 -7.11 3.76
CA PRO A 267 8.75 -5.91 4.61
C PRO A 267 7.75 -5.98 5.79
N ILE A 268 6.61 -6.66 5.62
CA ILE A 268 5.66 -6.90 6.72
C ILE A 268 6.24 -7.94 7.69
N GLN A 269 6.88 -9.00 7.20
CA GLN A 269 7.49 -10.03 8.04
C GLN A 269 8.65 -9.45 8.87
N ASP A 270 9.55 -8.71 8.25
CA ASP A 270 10.68 -8.06 8.93
C ASP A 270 10.17 -7.14 10.05
N ALA A 271 9.14 -6.35 9.78
CA ALA A 271 8.52 -5.49 10.79
C ALA A 271 7.83 -6.28 11.91
N ALA A 272 7.20 -7.41 11.58
CA ALA A 272 6.55 -8.27 12.57
C ALA A 272 7.56 -8.99 13.47
N GLU A 273 8.68 -9.45 12.89
CA GLU A 273 9.80 -10.06 13.61
C GLU A 273 10.49 -9.05 14.53
N GLU A 274 10.75 -7.82 14.05
CA GLU A 274 11.31 -6.74 14.87
C GLU A 274 10.41 -6.39 16.07
N MET A 275 9.09 -6.51 15.90
CA MET A 275 8.12 -6.26 16.96
C MET A 275 7.85 -7.48 17.85
N ASN A 276 8.41 -8.67 17.55
CA ASN A 276 8.07 -9.94 18.18
C ASN A 276 6.54 -10.15 18.29
N ILE A 277 5.84 -9.97 17.17
CA ILE A 277 4.37 -10.06 17.12
C ILE A 277 3.93 -11.50 17.39
N VAL A 278 3.04 -11.67 18.38
CA VAL A 278 2.32 -12.92 18.62
C VAL A 278 0.95 -12.83 17.95
N GLU A 279 0.72 -13.63 16.90
CA GLU A 279 -0.47 -13.56 16.04
C GLU A 279 -1.80 -13.70 16.82
N GLU A 280 -1.84 -14.53 17.86
CA GLU A 280 -3.03 -14.74 18.69
C GLU A 280 -3.43 -13.48 19.48
N LEU A 281 -2.46 -12.60 19.78
CA LEU A 281 -2.66 -11.40 20.60
C LEU A 281 -3.06 -10.17 19.77
N ILE A 282 -2.85 -10.23 18.46
CA ILE A 282 -3.21 -9.17 17.52
C ILE A 282 -4.44 -9.50 16.68
N THR A 283 -5.11 -10.63 16.93
CA THR A 283 -6.35 -10.97 16.23
C THR A 283 -7.40 -9.85 16.37
N GLU A 284 -7.95 -9.41 15.24
CA GLU A 284 -8.84 -8.25 15.11
C GLU A 284 -8.23 -6.93 15.65
N TYR A 285 -6.92 -6.73 15.44
CA TYR A 285 -6.07 -5.69 16.07
C TYR A 285 -6.75 -4.32 16.19
N ILE A 286 -7.24 -3.79 15.08
CA ILE A 286 -8.00 -2.53 15.01
C ILE A 286 -9.44 -2.73 14.54
N GLU A 287 -9.74 -3.85 13.87
CA GLU A 287 -11.10 -4.15 13.42
C GLU A 287 -12.04 -4.28 14.63
N HIS A 288 -11.58 -4.91 15.73
CA HIS A 288 -12.36 -5.07 16.96
C HIS A 288 -12.82 -3.74 17.56
N PRO A 289 -11.93 -2.82 18.00
CA PRO A 289 -12.36 -1.58 18.64
C PRO A 289 -13.20 -0.70 17.69
N LEU A 290 -12.91 -0.68 16.38
CA LEU A 290 -13.74 0.04 15.42
C LEU A 290 -15.17 -0.52 15.35
N ARG A 291 -15.32 -1.84 15.25
CA ARG A 291 -16.64 -2.49 15.20
C ARG A 291 -17.41 -2.32 16.50
N THR A 292 -16.76 -2.53 17.65
CA THR A 292 -17.41 -2.41 18.97
C THR A 292 -18.03 -1.03 19.16
N ILE A 293 -17.31 0.05 18.84
CA ILE A 293 -17.84 1.42 18.97
C ILE A 293 -18.93 1.73 17.93
N LEU A 294 -18.82 1.23 16.70
CA LEU A 294 -19.88 1.42 15.70
C LEU A 294 -21.17 0.67 16.07
N GLU A 295 -21.05 -0.55 16.59
CA GLU A 295 -22.17 -1.35 17.05
C GLU A 295 -22.82 -0.77 18.31
N SER A 296 -22.03 -0.23 19.25
CA SER A 296 -22.54 0.44 20.46
C SER A 296 -23.38 1.67 20.13
N THR A 297 -23.02 2.40 19.07
CA THR A 297 -23.78 3.55 18.57
C THR A 297 -24.96 3.16 17.65
N LYS A 298 -25.22 1.86 17.46
CA LYS A 298 -26.24 1.29 16.55
C LYS A 298 -26.04 1.73 15.09
N THR A 299 -24.80 2.02 14.71
CA THR A 299 -24.43 2.38 13.36
C THR A 299 -24.35 1.13 12.49
N VAL A 300 -24.92 1.19 11.28
CA VAL A 300 -24.79 0.10 10.31
C VAL A 300 -23.38 0.12 9.71
N ILE A 301 -22.58 -0.90 10.03
CA ILE A 301 -21.25 -1.08 9.44
C ILE A 301 -21.42 -1.41 7.95
N PRO A 302 -20.82 -0.63 7.03
CA PRO A 302 -20.88 -0.93 5.61
C PRO A 302 -20.30 -2.30 5.28
N ALA A 303 -20.87 -2.97 4.27
CA ALA A 303 -20.27 -4.18 3.71
C ALA A 303 -18.87 -3.88 3.16
N LYS A 304 -17.96 -4.86 3.24
CA LYS A 304 -16.56 -4.81 2.76
C LYS A 304 -16.49 -4.84 1.21
N ASP A 305 -17.19 -3.92 0.57
CA ASP A 305 -17.32 -3.78 -0.88
C ASP A 305 -17.30 -2.29 -1.28
N LYS A 306 -17.80 -1.98 -2.49
CA LYS A 306 -17.87 -0.60 -2.98
C LYS A 306 -18.61 0.38 -2.06
N ILE A 307 -19.53 -0.10 -1.23
CA ILE A 307 -20.28 0.72 -0.28
C ILE A 307 -19.34 1.29 0.79
N LEU A 308 -18.31 0.52 1.19
CA LEU A 308 -17.29 0.99 2.13
C LEU A 308 -16.43 2.09 1.51
N TRP A 309 -16.00 1.93 0.26
CA TRP A 309 -15.16 2.91 -0.43
C TRP A 309 -15.88 4.25 -0.64
N ASN A 310 -17.20 4.22 -0.83
CA ASN A 310 -18.05 5.42 -0.92
C ASN A 310 -18.11 6.25 0.38
N LYS A 311 -17.54 5.75 1.48
CA LYS A 311 -17.35 6.55 2.71
C LYS A 311 -16.20 7.53 2.58
N ILE A 312 -15.20 7.18 1.77
CA ILE A 312 -14.15 8.11 1.37
C ILE A 312 -14.57 8.85 0.10
N LEU A 313 -15.00 8.10 -0.92
CA LEU A 313 -15.24 8.56 -2.29
C LEU A 313 -16.64 9.17 -2.48
N SER A 314 -16.68 10.28 -3.20
CA SER A 314 -17.93 10.93 -3.63
C SER A 314 -18.34 10.51 -5.05
N SER A 315 -17.38 10.10 -5.87
CA SER A 315 -17.60 9.59 -7.24
C SER A 315 -16.44 8.69 -7.69
N VAL A 316 -16.76 7.76 -8.58
CA VAL A 316 -15.84 6.77 -9.13
C VAL A 316 -15.85 6.84 -10.66
N GLU A 317 -14.68 7.01 -11.26
CA GLU A 317 -14.51 7.06 -12.71
C GLU A 317 -14.48 5.63 -13.26
N GLY A 318 -15.39 5.33 -14.19
CA GLY A 318 -15.49 4.01 -14.80
C GLY A 318 -16.15 2.93 -13.95
N GLU A 319 -16.94 3.29 -12.93
CA GLU A 319 -17.69 2.33 -12.09
C GLU A 319 -18.62 1.42 -12.91
N ASN A 320 -19.21 1.96 -13.98
CA ASN A 320 -20.18 1.27 -14.84
C ASN A 320 -19.57 0.81 -16.17
N ASP A 321 -18.25 0.79 -16.28
CA ASP A 321 -17.61 0.35 -17.50
C ASP A 321 -17.90 -1.12 -17.78
N LEU A 322 -18.03 -1.43 -19.07
CA LEU A 322 -18.39 -2.74 -19.57
C LEU A 322 -17.18 -3.40 -20.21
N CYS A 323 -17.07 -4.71 -20.01
CA CYS A 323 -16.14 -5.52 -20.78
C CYS A 323 -16.46 -5.41 -22.28
N LYS A 324 -15.47 -5.02 -23.10
CA LYS A 324 -15.67 -4.85 -24.56
C LYS A 324 -16.09 -6.16 -25.25
N ARG A 325 -15.77 -7.31 -24.66
CA ARG A 325 -15.97 -8.63 -25.25
C ARG A 325 -17.28 -9.29 -24.90
N CYS A 326 -17.64 -9.31 -23.61
CA CYS A 326 -18.86 -9.96 -23.15
C CYS A 326 -19.95 -8.99 -22.67
N GLY A 327 -19.65 -7.69 -22.58
CA GLY A 327 -20.58 -6.67 -22.09
C GLY A 327 -20.82 -6.70 -20.58
N ALA A 328 -20.10 -7.51 -19.80
CA ALA A 328 -20.25 -7.57 -18.34
C ALA A 328 -19.85 -6.24 -17.69
N ALA A 329 -20.70 -5.74 -16.79
CA ALA A 329 -20.47 -4.52 -16.01
C ALA A 329 -19.59 -4.83 -14.80
N GLU A 330 -18.28 -4.74 -14.97
CA GLU A 330 -17.27 -5.06 -13.95
C GLU A 330 -16.54 -3.79 -13.44
N GLY A 331 -16.77 -2.65 -14.08
CA GLY A 331 -16.26 -1.35 -13.65
C GLY A 331 -14.75 -1.33 -13.46
N LEU A 332 -14.30 -1.09 -12.23
CA LEU A 332 -12.89 -1.03 -11.86
C LEU A 332 -12.17 -2.39 -11.89
N ASN A 333 -12.89 -3.51 -12.02
CA ASN A 333 -12.29 -4.85 -12.15
C ASN A 333 -12.07 -5.26 -13.61
N LEU A 334 -12.12 -4.29 -14.55
CA LEU A 334 -11.71 -4.46 -15.94
C LEU A 334 -10.21 -4.21 -16.10
N TRP A 335 -9.60 -4.98 -17.00
CA TRP A 335 -8.16 -4.99 -17.26
C TRP A 335 -7.85 -4.37 -18.62
N CYS A 336 -6.80 -3.56 -18.66
CA CYS A 336 -6.20 -3.00 -19.87
C CYS A 336 -4.71 -2.71 -19.60
N GLU A 337 -3.99 -2.24 -20.62
CA GLU A 337 -2.55 -1.94 -20.52
C GLU A 337 -2.17 -1.11 -19.28
N SER A 338 -3.01 -0.16 -18.87
CA SER A 338 -2.72 0.71 -17.73
C SER A 338 -2.72 0.02 -16.36
N ASN A 339 -3.27 -1.19 -16.23
CA ASN A 339 -3.44 -1.85 -14.94
C ASN A 339 -3.03 -3.33 -14.89
N TRP A 340 -2.41 -3.87 -15.94
CA TRP A 340 -1.94 -5.26 -15.94
C TRP A 340 -0.90 -5.58 -14.86
N GLU A 341 -0.12 -4.59 -14.39
CA GLU A 341 0.79 -4.79 -13.26
C GLU A 341 0.07 -5.30 -12.00
N TYR A 342 -1.21 -4.94 -11.84
CA TYR A 342 -2.00 -5.34 -10.68
C TYR A 342 -2.45 -6.81 -10.73
N LEU A 343 -2.33 -7.47 -11.89
CA LEU A 343 -2.75 -8.87 -12.06
C LEU A 343 -1.97 -9.84 -11.17
N ARG A 344 -0.70 -9.53 -10.86
CA ARG A 344 0.20 -10.43 -10.10
C ARG A 344 -0.32 -10.78 -8.71
N GLY A 345 -0.99 -9.84 -8.04
CA GLY A 345 -1.62 -10.03 -6.73
C GLY A 345 -3.10 -10.37 -6.82
N THR A 346 -3.58 -10.90 -7.95
CA THR A 346 -4.95 -11.41 -8.07
C THR A 346 -4.98 -12.93 -7.96
N PRO A 347 -6.00 -13.54 -7.31
CA PRO A 347 -6.09 -15.00 -7.17
C PRO A 347 -6.08 -15.76 -8.50
N THR A 348 -6.48 -15.09 -9.57
CA THR A 348 -6.58 -15.68 -10.91
C THR A 348 -5.23 -15.82 -11.60
N PHE A 349 -4.35 -14.83 -11.43
CA PHE A 349 -3.14 -14.69 -12.25
C PHE A 349 -1.87 -14.76 -11.42
N THR A 350 -1.90 -15.25 -10.18
CA THR A 350 -0.66 -15.45 -9.41
C THR A 350 0.35 -16.32 -10.15
N ILE A 351 1.63 -16.18 -9.82
CA ILE A 351 2.73 -16.96 -10.41
C ILE A 351 2.45 -18.47 -10.29
N SER A 352 1.85 -18.89 -9.18
CA SER A 352 1.47 -20.28 -8.92
C SER A 352 0.26 -20.75 -9.73
N GLN A 353 -0.66 -19.85 -10.13
CA GLN A 353 -1.91 -20.23 -10.80
C GLN A 353 -1.82 -20.13 -12.33
N ILE A 354 -0.99 -19.23 -12.87
CA ILE A 354 -0.97 -18.93 -14.31
C ILE A 354 -0.63 -20.15 -15.20
N HIS A 355 0.17 -21.09 -14.71
CA HIS A 355 0.50 -22.32 -15.45
C HIS A 355 -0.73 -23.19 -15.77
N GLN A 356 -1.82 -23.06 -15.01
CA GLN A 356 -3.06 -23.80 -15.25
C GLN A 356 -3.74 -23.37 -16.55
N TYR A 357 -3.43 -22.18 -17.08
CA TYR A 357 -3.94 -21.72 -18.37
C TYR A 357 -3.14 -22.25 -19.55
N LEU A 358 -2.05 -23.00 -19.34
CA LEU A 358 -1.38 -23.69 -20.44
C LEU A 358 -2.34 -24.70 -21.09
N ARG A 359 -2.29 -24.80 -22.42
CA ARG A 359 -3.26 -25.58 -23.20
C ARG A 359 -3.11 -27.09 -22.97
N GLY A 360 -4.23 -27.81 -22.98
CA GLY A 360 -4.24 -29.28 -22.94
C GLY A 360 -3.58 -29.87 -21.69
N LEU A 361 -2.53 -30.68 -21.90
CA LEU A 361 -1.79 -31.35 -20.82
C LEU A 361 -0.49 -30.64 -20.43
N LEU A 362 -0.21 -29.46 -21.00
CA LEU A 362 0.96 -28.66 -20.67
C LEU A 362 1.05 -28.25 -19.18
N PRO A 363 -0.03 -27.97 -18.43
CA PRO A 363 0.08 -27.67 -17.00
C PRO A 363 0.71 -28.81 -16.19
N ARG A 364 0.69 -30.04 -16.73
CA ARG A 364 1.29 -31.23 -16.12
C ARG A 364 2.68 -31.54 -16.68
N SER A 365 3.21 -30.73 -17.59
CA SER A 365 4.55 -30.88 -18.14
C SER A 365 5.57 -30.24 -17.21
N PHE A 366 6.42 -31.07 -16.60
CA PHE A 366 7.46 -30.57 -15.69
C PHE A 366 8.42 -29.60 -16.37
N THR A 367 8.80 -29.87 -17.63
CA THR A 367 9.75 -29.05 -18.38
C THR A 367 9.19 -27.68 -18.72
N GLU A 368 7.95 -27.64 -19.20
CA GLU A 368 7.29 -26.39 -19.60
C GLU A 368 6.91 -25.54 -18.40
N CYS A 369 6.35 -26.15 -17.35
CA CYS A 369 6.03 -25.43 -16.11
C CYS A 369 7.27 -24.91 -15.39
N ALA A 370 8.38 -25.66 -15.39
CA ALA A 370 9.65 -25.16 -14.84
C ALA A 370 10.18 -23.97 -15.64
N PHE A 371 10.11 -24.02 -16.97
CA PHE A 371 10.55 -22.89 -17.79
C PHE A 371 9.65 -21.67 -17.63
N LEU A 372 8.33 -21.85 -17.58
CA LEU A 372 7.37 -20.77 -17.29
C LEU A 372 7.66 -20.12 -15.94
N ARG A 373 7.87 -20.91 -14.89
CA ARG A 373 8.23 -20.40 -13.57
C ARG A 373 9.50 -19.54 -13.64
N LEU A 374 10.57 -20.01 -14.27
CA LEU A 374 11.81 -19.25 -14.44
C LEU A 374 11.61 -17.92 -15.19
N GLN A 375 10.63 -17.83 -16.09
CA GLN A 375 10.31 -16.57 -16.77
C GLN A 375 9.55 -15.59 -15.86
N LEU A 376 8.80 -16.10 -14.88
CA LEU A 376 7.95 -15.31 -13.99
C LEU A 376 8.56 -15.06 -12.60
N GLU A 377 9.62 -15.79 -12.27
CA GLU A 377 10.34 -15.73 -11.00
C GLU A 377 11.23 -14.50 -10.79
N PRO A 378 11.63 -13.64 -11.76
CA PRO A 378 12.46 -12.47 -11.46
C PRO A 378 11.90 -11.65 -10.29
N ILE A 379 12.46 -11.88 -9.11
CA ILE A 379 12.03 -11.34 -7.83
C ILE A 379 12.20 -9.83 -7.97
N ASN A 380 11.11 -9.08 -7.91
CA ASN A 380 11.04 -7.62 -8.03
C ASN A 380 11.04 -7.02 -9.45
N GLN A 381 10.33 -7.62 -10.42
CA GLN A 381 10.00 -6.92 -11.69
C GLN A 381 8.51 -6.56 -11.78
N PRO A 382 8.10 -5.35 -11.34
CA PRO A 382 6.73 -4.85 -11.50
C PRO A 382 6.22 -4.87 -12.95
N ALA A 383 7.12 -4.63 -13.90
CA ALA A 383 6.80 -4.63 -15.33
C ALA A 383 6.49 -6.03 -15.90
N LEU A 384 6.85 -7.11 -15.20
CA LEU A 384 6.74 -8.48 -15.72
C LEU A 384 5.34 -8.82 -16.26
N TYR A 385 4.28 -8.50 -15.52
CA TYR A 385 2.91 -8.79 -15.97
C TYR A 385 2.44 -7.84 -17.08
N MET A 386 2.90 -6.59 -17.07
CA MET A 386 2.62 -5.67 -18.18
C MET A 386 3.27 -6.18 -19.46
N ASP A 387 4.57 -6.50 -19.41
CA ASP A 387 5.35 -7.00 -20.53
C ASP A 387 4.79 -8.34 -21.02
N MET A 388 4.51 -9.29 -20.12
CA MET A 388 3.95 -10.58 -20.49
C MET A 388 2.60 -10.44 -21.21
N VAL A 389 1.67 -9.64 -20.66
CA VAL A 389 0.35 -9.47 -21.31
C VAL A 389 0.49 -8.70 -22.62
N ALA A 390 1.34 -7.67 -22.69
CA ALA A 390 1.63 -6.96 -23.93
C ALA A 390 2.21 -7.89 -25.00
N GLU A 391 3.18 -8.75 -24.64
CA GLU A 391 3.79 -9.74 -25.53
C GLU A 391 2.79 -10.81 -25.98
N LEU A 392 1.79 -11.17 -25.15
CA LEU A 392 0.70 -12.08 -25.55
C LEU A 392 -0.12 -11.50 -26.72
N PHE A 393 -0.32 -10.18 -26.76
CA PHE A 393 -0.96 -9.51 -27.91
C PHE A 393 -0.09 -9.54 -29.17
N ASP A 394 1.23 -9.58 -29.04
CA ASP A 394 2.14 -9.64 -30.19
C ASP A 394 2.19 -11.05 -30.82
N VAL A 395 1.84 -12.10 -30.05
CA VAL A 395 1.72 -13.49 -30.53
C VAL A 395 0.26 -13.96 -30.66
N LYS A 396 -0.69 -13.02 -30.71
CA LYS A 396 -2.12 -13.34 -30.76
C LYS A 396 -2.49 -14.10 -32.03
N ARG A 397 -3.48 -14.98 -31.92
CA ARG A 397 -3.99 -15.74 -33.07
C ARG A 397 -4.95 -14.88 -33.89
N PRO A 398 -5.13 -15.21 -35.19
CA PRO A 398 -6.00 -14.44 -36.08
C PRO A 398 -7.44 -14.27 -35.58
N GLU A 399 -7.97 -15.22 -34.80
CA GLU A 399 -9.31 -15.12 -34.21
C GLU A 399 -9.45 -13.99 -33.17
N PHE A 400 -8.34 -13.40 -32.74
CA PHE A 400 -8.24 -12.30 -31.78
C PHE A 400 -7.68 -11.02 -32.42
N ASP A 401 -7.61 -10.93 -33.74
CA ASP A 401 -7.04 -9.77 -34.45
C ASP A 401 -7.75 -8.45 -34.10
N ASP A 402 -9.04 -8.50 -33.78
CA ASP A 402 -9.84 -7.36 -33.35
C ASP A 402 -9.69 -7.00 -31.86
N TRP A 403 -8.88 -7.73 -31.09
CA TRP A 403 -8.52 -7.45 -29.70
C TRP A 403 -7.33 -6.51 -29.58
N ASP A 404 -7.48 -5.47 -28.76
CA ASP A 404 -6.45 -4.44 -28.54
C ASP A 404 -6.01 -4.35 -27.08
N LYS A 405 -4.81 -3.80 -26.85
CA LYS A 405 -4.18 -3.62 -25.54
C LYS A 405 -4.97 -2.62 -24.66
N GLU A 406 -5.63 -1.65 -25.29
CA GLU A 406 -6.48 -0.68 -24.57
C GLU A 406 -7.91 -1.20 -24.34
N ASP A 407 -8.26 -2.39 -24.82
CA ASP A 407 -9.57 -2.97 -24.56
C ASP A 407 -9.77 -3.24 -23.08
N LEU A 408 -10.94 -2.82 -22.57
CA LEU A 408 -11.35 -3.16 -21.23
C LEU A 408 -11.88 -4.60 -21.20
N LEU A 409 -11.12 -5.49 -20.59
CA LEU A 409 -11.43 -6.92 -20.52
C LEU A 409 -11.77 -7.32 -19.09
N CYS A 410 -12.88 -8.02 -18.86
CA CYS A 410 -13.11 -8.64 -17.56
C CYS A 410 -12.15 -9.80 -17.34
N THR A 411 -11.99 -10.20 -16.08
CA THR A 411 -11.13 -11.33 -15.68
C THR A 411 -11.45 -12.60 -16.48
N ALA A 412 -12.72 -12.89 -16.76
CA ALA A 412 -13.09 -14.08 -17.54
C ALA A 412 -12.61 -14.01 -19.00
N CYS A 413 -12.78 -12.88 -19.67
CA CYS A 413 -12.31 -12.69 -21.05
C CYS A 413 -10.78 -12.70 -21.12
N LEU A 414 -10.10 -12.09 -20.14
CA LEU A 414 -8.64 -12.12 -20.06
C LEU A 414 -8.11 -13.53 -19.81
N LYS A 415 -8.76 -14.35 -18.98
CA LYS A 415 -8.40 -15.77 -18.79
C LYS A 415 -8.45 -16.55 -20.12
N VAL A 416 -9.50 -16.35 -20.91
CA VAL A 416 -9.63 -17.00 -22.22
C VAL A 416 -8.49 -16.55 -23.15
N PHE A 417 -8.23 -15.25 -23.20
CA PHE A 417 -7.13 -14.70 -23.99
C PHE A 417 -5.78 -15.28 -23.58
N VAL A 418 -5.45 -15.28 -22.28
CA VAL A 418 -4.21 -15.87 -21.76
C VAL A 418 -4.14 -17.37 -22.10
N GLY A 419 -5.22 -18.13 -21.90
CA GLY A 419 -5.22 -19.57 -22.17
C GLY A 419 -4.97 -19.94 -23.64
N GLU A 420 -5.44 -19.12 -24.58
CA GLU A 420 -5.23 -19.34 -26.01
C GLU A 420 -3.84 -18.93 -26.50
N HIS A 421 -3.08 -18.14 -25.73
CA HIS A 421 -1.82 -17.54 -26.19
C HIS A 421 -0.59 -17.83 -25.30
N LEU A 422 -0.76 -18.24 -24.04
CA LEU A 422 0.35 -18.43 -23.09
C LEU A 422 1.41 -19.43 -23.58
N HIS A 423 0.99 -20.51 -24.23
CA HIS A 423 1.91 -21.51 -24.80
C HIS A 423 2.68 -20.99 -26.02
N LEU A 424 2.10 -20.08 -26.80
CA LEU A 424 2.76 -19.42 -27.93
C LEU A 424 3.81 -18.42 -27.44
N TRP A 425 3.43 -17.62 -26.43
CA TRP A 425 4.34 -16.73 -25.74
C TRP A 425 5.53 -17.49 -25.15
N LEU A 426 5.28 -18.60 -24.47
CA LEU A 426 6.35 -19.42 -23.88
C LEU A 426 7.31 -19.96 -24.96
N LEU A 427 6.78 -20.33 -26.13
CA LEU A 427 7.58 -20.78 -27.27
C LEU A 427 8.48 -19.65 -27.81
N GLU A 428 7.95 -18.42 -27.91
CA GLU A 428 8.74 -17.27 -28.33
C GLU A 428 9.81 -16.89 -27.30
N ARG A 429 9.49 -16.96 -26.00
CA ARG A 429 10.49 -16.78 -24.92
C ARG A 429 11.61 -17.80 -25.00
N LYS A 430 11.34 -19.06 -25.38
CA LYS A 430 12.39 -20.07 -25.62
C LYS A 430 13.30 -19.66 -26.79
N ARG A 431 12.72 -19.18 -27.89
CA ARG A 431 13.49 -18.72 -29.06
C ARG A 431 14.36 -17.51 -28.71
N ALA A 432 13.78 -16.52 -28.03
CA ALA A 432 14.48 -15.33 -27.57
C ALA A 432 15.63 -15.67 -26.60
N ALA A 433 15.47 -16.68 -25.75
CA ALA A 433 16.52 -17.21 -24.88
C ALA A 433 17.57 -18.06 -25.62
N GLY A 434 17.54 -18.13 -26.95
CA GLY A 434 18.48 -18.89 -27.77
C GLY A 434 18.34 -20.41 -27.65
N LYS A 435 17.24 -20.91 -27.10
CA LYS A 435 17.01 -22.36 -27.00
C LYS A 435 16.68 -22.93 -28.36
N GLN A 436 17.35 -24.02 -28.74
CA GLN A 436 16.96 -24.80 -29.90
C GLN A 436 15.60 -25.44 -29.64
N ILE A 437 14.63 -25.17 -30.50
CA ILE A 437 13.30 -25.78 -30.42
C ILE A 437 13.38 -27.18 -31.07
N PRO A 438 13.09 -28.27 -30.34
CA PRO A 438 13.07 -29.60 -30.91
C PRO A 438 11.96 -29.78 -31.94
N GLU A 439 11.95 -30.93 -32.63
CA GLU A 439 10.85 -31.32 -33.51
C GLU A 439 9.53 -31.39 -32.71
N ASP A 440 8.43 -30.96 -33.35
CA ASP A 440 7.10 -30.98 -32.76
C ASP A 440 6.63 -32.41 -32.46
N CYS A 441 6.15 -32.62 -31.23
CA CYS A 441 5.44 -33.84 -30.89
C CYS A 441 4.15 -33.92 -31.73
N TRP A 442 3.87 -35.07 -32.34
CA TRP A 442 2.64 -35.24 -33.13
C TRP A 442 1.36 -35.01 -32.32
N TYR A 443 1.39 -35.27 -31.02
CA TYR A 443 0.26 -35.02 -30.12
C TYR A 443 0.26 -33.59 -29.54
N GLY A 444 1.28 -32.78 -29.83
CA GLY A 444 1.43 -31.40 -29.36
C GLY A 444 1.21 -31.25 -27.86
N TYR A 445 0.49 -30.20 -27.47
CA TYR A 445 0.10 -29.94 -26.09
C TYR A 445 -0.85 -31.01 -25.50
N ASN A 446 -1.43 -31.90 -26.30
CA ASN A 446 -2.28 -33.01 -25.85
C ASN A 446 -1.48 -34.30 -25.57
N CYS A 447 -0.15 -34.30 -25.74
CA CYS A 447 0.67 -35.48 -25.49
C CYS A 447 0.56 -35.95 -24.04
N ARG A 448 0.16 -37.21 -23.79
CA ARG A 448 0.12 -37.77 -22.43
C ARG A 448 1.50 -38.14 -21.91
N THR A 449 2.43 -38.48 -22.80
CA THR A 449 3.77 -38.93 -22.43
C THR A 449 4.61 -37.81 -21.82
N GLN A 450 4.35 -36.56 -22.18
CA GLN A 450 5.03 -35.38 -21.62
C GLN A 450 4.85 -35.25 -20.09
N THR A 451 3.76 -35.79 -19.54
CA THR A 451 3.41 -35.60 -18.12
C THR A 451 4.13 -36.55 -17.17
N HIS A 452 4.78 -37.60 -17.69
CA HIS A 452 5.37 -38.65 -16.85
C HIS A 452 6.69 -39.23 -17.40
N LYS A 453 7.12 -38.89 -18.62
CA LYS A 453 8.43 -39.27 -19.16
C LYS A 453 9.26 -38.04 -19.47
N ARG A 454 10.16 -37.68 -18.55
CA ARG A 454 11.04 -36.50 -18.66
C ARG A 454 11.85 -36.48 -19.96
N GLU A 455 12.47 -37.60 -20.33
CA GLU A 455 13.24 -37.73 -21.57
C GLU A 455 12.41 -37.40 -22.82
N HIS A 456 11.12 -37.77 -22.84
CA HIS A 456 10.23 -37.43 -23.95
C HIS A 456 9.88 -35.94 -23.96
N ALA A 457 9.60 -35.37 -22.79
CA ALA A 457 9.29 -33.95 -22.61
C ALA A 457 10.47 -33.02 -22.98
N GLU A 458 11.70 -33.49 -22.80
CA GLU A 458 12.91 -32.74 -23.18
C GLU A 458 13.27 -32.91 -24.66
N LYS A 459 12.95 -34.05 -25.27
CA LYS A 459 13.35 -34.39 -26.64
C LYS A 459 12.44 -33.80 -27.73
N LEU A 460 11.18 -33.51 -27.42
CA LEU A 460 10.19 -33.03 -28.39
C LEU A 460 9.55 -31.72 -27.93
N ASN A 461 9.11 -30.89 -28.88
CA ASN A 461 8.34 -29.69 -28.56
C ASN A 461 6.85 -30.02 -28.36
N HIS A 462 6.31 -29.67 -27.19
CA HIS A 462 4.88 -29.83 -26.86
C HIS A 462 4.08 -28.52 -26.93
N LEU A 463 4.73 -27.38 -27.20
CA LEU A 463 4.07 -26.06 -27.33
C LEU A 463 3.42 -25.86 -28.72
N SER A 464 3.14 -26.95 -29.44
CA SER A 464 2.61 -26.97 -30.80
C SER A 464 1.20 -27.56 -30.86
N LEU A 465 0.50 -27.28 -31.97
CA LEU A 465 -0.81 -27.88 -32.26
C LEU A 465 -0.68 -29.41 -32.48
N PRO A 466 -1.61 -30.23 -31.96
CA PRO A 466 -1.67 -31.64 -32.28
C PRO A 466 -1.89 -31.84 -33.79
N THR A 467 -1.06 -32.69 -34.40
CA THR A 467 -1.19 -33.10 -35.81
C THR A 467 -1.71 -34.53 -35.95
N ARG A 468 -1.79 -35.28 -34.83
CA ARG A 468 -2.40 -36.61 -34.73
C ARG A 468 -3.25 -36.73 -33.46
N GLY A 469 -4.37 -37.46 -33.57
CA GLY A 469 -5.33 -37.71 -32.49
C GLY A 469 -4.95 -38.87 -31.60
#